data_AF-A0AAJ2JWB9-F1
#
_entry.id   AF-A0AAJ2JWB9-F1
#
_cell.length_a   1.000
_cell.length_b   1.000
_cell.length_c   1.000
_cell.angle_alpha   90.00
_cell.angle_beta   90.00
_cell.angle_gamma   90.00
#
_symmetry.space_group_name_H-M   'P 1'
#
loop_
_entity.id
_entity.type
_entity.pdbx_description
1 polymer ?
#
loop_
_entity_poly.entity_id
_entity_poly.type
_entity_poly.pdbx_seq_one_letter_code
_entity_poly.pdbx_strand_id
1 'polypeptide(L)' 'MSPRTKEQDEEIRKQRKQEILQAAMLVYADKGYSAAEVGDIAARAGLARGLMYHYVDFPLLDTTVSSSQ' A
#
# COMPACT_ATOMS: atom_id res chain seq x y z
N MET A 1 -11.45 21.58 14.56
CA MET A 1 -10.32 20.65 14.35
C MET A 1 -9.14 21.48 13.91
N SER A 2 -8.06 21.51 14.69
CA SER A 2 -6.82 22.16 14.25
C SER A 2 -6.29 21.45 13.01
N PRO A 3 -5.76 22.19 12.01
CA PRO A 3 -5.21 21.58 10.81
C PRO A 3 -4.06 20.66 11.19
N ARG A 4 -4.04 19.45 10.62
CA ARG A 4 -2.99 18.46 10.84
C ARG A 4 -1.65 19.05 10.38
N THR A 5 -0.57 18.76 11.10
CA THR A 5 0.77 19.16 10.67
C THR A 5 1.24 18.25 9.53
N LYS A 6 2.15 18.75 8.68
CA LYS A 6 2.71 17.97 7.55
C LYS A 6 3.25 16.60 7.98
N GLU A 7 3.86 16.54 9.16
CA GLU A 7 4.40 15.31 9.76
C GLU A 7 3.30 14.30 10.13
N GLN A 8 2.15 14.76 10.64
CA GLN A 8 1.00 13.88 10.90
C GLN A 8 0.40 13.34 9.60
N ASP A 9 0.32 14.16 8.55
CA ASP A 9 -0.17 13.71 7.25
C ASP A 9 0.79 12.68 6.61
N GLU A 10 2.10 12.84 6.79
CA GLU A 10 3.11 11.87 6.34
C GLU A 10 3.01 10.52 7.08
N GLU A 11 2.85 10.53 8.39
CA GLU A 11 2.67 9.29 9.17
C GLU A 11 1.37 8.56 8.80
N ILE A 12 0.26 9.29 8.61
CA ILE A 12 -0.99 8.71 8.10
C ILE A 12 -0.75 8.10 6.71
N ARG A 13 -0.02 8.78 5.83
CA ARG A 13 0.29 8.27 4.50
C ARG A 13 1.13 6.99 4.55
N LYS A 14 2.08 6.91 5.47
CA LYS A 14 2.94 5.73 5.68
C LYS A 14 2.13 4.54 6.19
N GLN A 15 1.25 4.75 7.17
CA GLN A 15 0.35 3.71 7.67
C GLN A 15 -0.57 3.18 6.55
N ARG A 16 -1.16 4.08 5.76
CA ARG A 16 -1.98 3.70 4.59
C ARG A 16 -1.19 2.89 3.56
N LYS A 17 0.06 3.26 3.28
CA LYS A 17 0.93 2.48 2.40
C LYS A 17 1.16 1.07 2.94
N GLN A 18 1.39 0.92 4.25
CA GLN A 18 1.58 -0.39 4.87
C GLN A 18 0.31 -1.26 4.80
N GLU A 19 -0.87 -0.69 5.03
CA GLU A 19 -2.15 -1.40 4.85
C GLU A 19 -2.31 -1.94 3.41
N ILE A 20 -1.99 -1.11 2.41
CA ILE A 20 -2.04 -1.52 1.00
C ILE A 20 -1.05 -2.64 0.71
N LEU A 21 0.18 -2.53 1.22
CA LEU A 21 1.23 -3.54 1.02
C LEU A 21 0.83 -4.88 1.65
N GLN A 22 0.21 -4.83 2.83
CA GLN A 22 -0.27 -6.02 3.53
C GLN A 22 -1.44 -6.67 2.76
N ALA A 23 -2.38 -5.87 2.27
CA ALA A 23 -3.45 -6.34 1.39
C ALA A 23 -2.89 -6.96 0.10
N ALA A 24 -1.87 -6.35 -0.49
CA ALA A 24 -1.19 -6.88 -1.68
C ALA A 24 -0.57 -8.25 -1.40
N MET A 25 0.19 -8.39 -0.31
CA MET A 25 0.78 -9.68 0.09
C MET A 25 -0.29 -10.77 0.27
N LEU A 26 -1.43 -10.44 0.88
CA LEU A 26 -2.53 -11.40 1.05
C LEU A 26 -3.16 -11.81 -0.29
N VAL A 27 -3.39 -10.86 -1.19
CA VAL A 27 -3.93 -11.16 -2.53
C VAL A 27 -2.94 -11.98 -3.35
N TYR A 28 -1.64 -11.67 -3.25
CA TYR A 28 -0.58 -12.46 -3.88
C TYR A 28 -0.49 -13.87 -3.30
N ALA A 29 -0.67 -14.04 -1.98
CA ALA A 29 -0.66 -15.34 -1.34
C ALA A 29 -1.91 -16.19 -1.70
N ASP A 30 -3.06 -15.55 -1.88
CA ASP A 30 -4.33 -16.22 -2.17
C ASP A 30 -4.48 -16.62 -3.64
N LYS A 31 -4.17 -15.70 -4.57
CA LYS A 31 -4.37 -15.89 -6.01
C LYS A 31 -3.08 -16.18 -6.79
N GLY A 32 -1.92 -15.91 -6.20
CA GLY A 32 -0.63 -15.93 -6.89
C GLY A 32 -0.29 -14.60 -7.57
N TYR A 33 0.99 -14.34 -7.77
CA TYR A 33 1.51 -13.07 -8.31
C TYR A 33 0.93 -12.73 -9.71
N SER A 34 0.77 -13.73 -10.57
CA SER A 34 0.30 -13.53 -11.96
C SER A 34 -1.20 -13.27 -12.08
N ALA A 35 -2.01 -13.67 -11.10
CA ALA A 35 -3.47 -13.50 -11.12
C ALA A 35 -3.96 -12.35 -10.23
N ALA A 36 -3.08 -11.78 -9.41
CA ALA A 36 -3.39 -10.68 -8.53
C ALA A 36 -3.37 -9.34 -9.26
N GLU A 37 -4.51 -8.66 -9.31
CA GLU A 37 -4.63 -7.34 -9.92
C GLU A 37 -4.69 -6.21 -8.87
N VAL A 38 -4.30 -5.01 -9.27
CA VAL A 38 -4.45 -3.79 -8.45
C VAL A 38 -5.91 -3.60 -8.01
N GLY A 39 -6.88 -4.04 -8.81
CA GLY A 39 -8.31 -4.05 -8.45
C GLY A 39 -8.63 -4.92 -7.24
N ASP A 40 -8.03 -6.10 -7.15
CA ASP A 40 -8.21 -7.02 -6.01
C ASP A 40 -7.58 -6.48 -4.74
N ILE A 41 -6.37 -5.93 -4.86
CA ILE A 41 -5.67 -5.30 -3.75
C ILE A 41 -6.49 -4.10 -3.24
N ALA A 42 -7.11 -3.34 -4.14
CA ALA A 42 -7.89 -2.15 -3.80
C ALA A 42 -9.16 -2.54 -3.06
N ALA A 43 -9.85 -3.56 -3.57
CA ALA A 43 -11.01 -4.15 -2.91
C ALA A 43 -10.65 -4.69 -1.52
N ARG A 44 -9.49 -5.34 -1.38
CA ARG A 44 -9.01 -5.90 -0.11
C ARG A 44 -8.60 -4.82 0.89
N ALA A 45 -7.96 -3.76 0.45
CA ALA A 45 -7.53 -2.63 1.27
C ALA A 45 -8.66 -1.62 1.56
N GLY A 46 -9.86 -1.81 1.01
CA GLY A 46 -10.98 -0.88 1.18
C GLY A 46 -10.76 0.47 0.49
N LEU A 47 -9.92 0.52 -0.54
CA LEU A 47 -9.54 1.73 -1.26
C LEU A 47 -10.15 1.74 -2.66
N ALA A 48 -10.45 2.94 -3.17
CA ALA A 48 -10.79 3.07 -4.57
C ALA A 48 -9.53 2.88 -5.43
N ARG A 49 -9.67 2.22 -6.60
CA ARG A 49 -8.56 2.02 -7.55
C ARG A 49 -7.79 3.31 -7.87
N GLY A 50 -8.51 4.43 -8.04
CA GLY A 50 -7.90 5.74 -8.30
C GLY A 50 -7.05 6.29 -7.15
N LEU A 51 -7.47 6.06 -5.90
CA LEU A 51 -6.69 6.42 -4.72
C LEU A 51 -5.41 5.61 -4.65
N MET A 52 -5.45 4.35 -5.10
CA MET A 52 -4.28 3.50 -5.03
C MET A 52 -3.11 4.06 -5.84
N TYR A 53 -3.35 4.57 -7.05
CA TYR A 53 -2.31 5.24 -7.85
C TYR A 53 -1.68 6.48 -7.16
N HIS A 54 -2.37 7.10 -6.19
CA HIS A 54 -1.80 8.21 -5.40
C HIS A 54 -0.93 7.75 -4.21
N TYR A 55 -1.11 6.51 -3.75
CA TYR A 55 -0.42 5.97 -2.58
C TYR A 55 0.66 4.94 -2.94
N VAL A 56 0.43 4.10 -3.94
CA VAL A 56 1.40 3.11 -4.42
C VAL A 56 2.07 3.59 -5.69
N ASP A 57 3.18 4.30 -5.49
CA ASP A 57 4.25 4.25 -6.47
C ASP A 57 4.89 2.86 -6.27
N PHE A 58 4.79 1.98 -7.27
CA PHE A 58 5.30 0.60 -7.22
C PHE A 58 6.83 0.41 -7.09
N PRO A 59 7.74 1.43 -7.00
CA PRO A 59 9.15 1.19 -6.69
C PRO A 59 9.47 0.59 -5.30
N LEU A 60 8.48 0.42 -4.43
CA LEU A 60 8.70 0.07 -3.01
C LEU A 60 9.03 -1.41 -2.71
N LEU A 61 9.04 -2.28 -3.71
CA LEU A 61 9.47 -3.68 -3.54
C LEU A 61 11.00 -3.81 -3.42
N ASP A 62 11.77 -2.77 -3.81
CA ASP A 62 13.23 -2.83 -3.83
C ASP A 62 13.87 -2.43 -2.48
N THR A 63 13.23 -1.54 -1.71
CA THR A 63 13.91 -0.88 -0.57
C THR A 63 13.70 -1.56 0.79
N THR A 64 12.66 -2.38 0.96
CA THR A 64 12.35 -2.97 2.29
C THR A 64 13.14 -4.26 2.58
N VAL A 65 13.75 -4.87 1.57
CA VAL A 65 14.60 -6.07 1.75
C VAL A 65 16.06 -5.69 2.12
N SER A 66 16.46 -4.42 1.98
CA SER A 66 17.84 -3.99 2.23
C SER A 66 18.17 -3.61 3.70
N SER A 67 17.22 -3.77 4.64
CA SER A 67 17.45 -3.48 6.07
C SER A 67 17.46 -4.71 6.97
N SER A 68 17.67 -5.91 6.40
CA SER A 68 17.98 -7.10 7.19
C SER A 68 18.79 -8.11 6.37
N GLN A 69 20.04 -7.78 6.05
CA GLN A 69 21.26 -8.61 6.24
C GLN A 69 22.46 -7.97 5.53
#